data_AF-A0A8J2X6U2-F1
#
_entry.id   AF-A0A8J2X6U2-F1
#
_cell.length_a   1.000
_cell.length_b   1.000
_cell.length_c   1.000
_cell.angle_alpha   90.00
_cell.angle_beta   90.00
_cell.angle_gamma   90.00
#
_symmetry.space_group_name_H-M   'P 1'
#
loop_
_entity.id
_entity.type
_entity.pdbx_description
1 polymer ?
#
loop_
_entity_poly.entity_id
_entity_poly.type
_entity_poly.pdbx_seq_one_letter_code
_entity_poly.pdbx_strand_id
1 'polypeptide(L)'
;MSSVQEAKDRLDTIIKKARVDFYKPIQIAEVLRRSRLHNDIDILNKETYQNKSIRWSDEITKRLIGKVSTSSARYQHDVWNTTEMPPELLEILDRENQRTQGVVERYIYFKFSERQKTIPYIDNTSYNQFELSDLLKLFRVNSGIKRSIDKAYEIITDSLFETLVIALDNKITISIPIDKQDLLNEFSDLAKVLLGLQKGQNSWEFAAHIYRVGVTNAADRGLDM
;
A
#
# COMPACT_ATOMS: atom_id res chain seq x y z
N MET A 1 38.20 13.60 1.17
CA MET A 1 37.61 12.25 1.08
C MET A 1 36.37 12.24 1.92
N SER A 2 35.23 11.85 1.35
CA SER A 2 33.99 11.69 2.13
C SER A 2 34.13 10.57 3.15
N SER A 3 33.48 10.72 4.30
CA SER A 3 33.57 9.75 5.41
C SER A 3 32.42 8.74 5.39
N VAL A 4 32.59 7.61 6.08
CA VAL A 4 31.48 6.65 6.32
C VAL A 4 30.29 7.34 6.99
N GLN A 5 30.56 8.30 7.88
CA GLN A 5 29.50 9.07 8.53
C GLN A 5 28.71 9.91 7.52
N GLU A 6 29.37 10.59 6.58
CA GLU A 6 28.70 11.38 5.55
C GLU A 6 27.83 10.52 4.63
N ALA A 7 28.35 9.36 4.22
CA ALA A 7 27.60 8.41 3.40
C ALA A 7 26.39 7.84 4.15
N LYS A 8 26.54 7.56 5.45
CA LYS A 8 25.44 7.14 6.32
C LYS A 8 24.39 8.23 6.51
N ASP A 9 24.80 9.47 6.77
CA ASP A 9 23.86 10.59 6.95
C ASP A 9 23.05 10.84 5.67
N ARG A 10 23.68 10.61 4.51
CA ARG A 10 22.98 10.63 3.24
C ARG A 10 21.92 9.52 3.14
N LEU A 11 22.30 8.28 3.46
CA LEU A 11 21.38 7.14 3.50
C LEU A 11 20.20 7.39 4.45
N ASP A 12 20.48 7.95 5.64
CA ASP A 12 19.47 8.29 6.64
C ASP A 12 18.48 9.33 6.12
N THR A 13 18.96 10.30 5.33
CA THR A 13 18.09 11.29 4.68
C THR A 13 17.13 10.64 3.67
N ILE A 14 17.60 9.67 2.89
CA ILE A 14 16.77 8.90 1.94
C ILE A 14 15.75 8.06 2.72
N ILE A 15 16.18 7.33 3.75
CA ILE A 15 15.32 6.53 4.64
C ILE A 15 14.24 7.37 5.30
N LYS A 16 14.57 8.59 5.76
CA LYS A 16 13.61 9.49 6.41
C LYS A 16 12.52 9.96 5.44
N LYS A 17 12.87 10.18 4.16
CA LYS A 17 11.95 10.61 3.09
C LYS A 17 11.17 9.45 2.45
N ALA A 18 11.61 8.21 2.66
CA ALA A 18 10.99 7.04 2.06
C ALA A 18 9.53 6.87 2.51
N ARG A 19 8.68 6.42 1.59
CA ARG A 19 7.30 6.01 1.88
C ARG A 19 7.28 4.68 2.63
N VAL A 20 6.11 4.29 3.14
CA VAL A 20 5.93 3.05 3.92
C VAL A 20 6.50 1.82 3.21
N ASP A 21 6.25 1.66 1.90
CA ASP A 21 6.73 0.51 1.12
C ASP A 21 8.25 0.47 0.88
N PHE A 22 8.97 1.57 1.15
CA PHE A 22 10.44 1.58 1.24
C PHE A 22 11.23 1.16 -0.03
N TYR A 23 10.61 1.28 -1.22
CA TYR A 23 11.22 0.86 -2.50
C TYR A 23 12.65 1.40 -2.73
N LYS A 24 12.85 2.73 -2.66
CA LYS A 24 14.17 3.36 -2.92
C LYS A 24 15.28 2.88 -1.95
N PRO A 25 15.09 2.89 -0.61
CA PRO A 25 16.09 2.30 0.29
C PRO A 25 16.36 0.81 0.01
N ILE A 26 15.33 0.00 -0.27
CA ILE A 26 15.51 -1.42 -0.60
C ILE A 26 16.31 -1.57 -1.90
N GLN A 27 16.11 -0.67 -2.87
CA GLN A 27 16.92 -0.60 -4.09
C GLN A 27 18.42 -0.43 -3.78
N ILE A 28 18.77 0.44 -2.82
CA ILE A 28 20.15 0.59 -2.32
C ILE A 28 20.64 -0.70 -1.70
N ALA A 29 19.87 -1.31 -0.80
CA ALA A 29 20.25 -2.58 -0.16
C ALA A 29 20.53 -3.67 -1.19
N GLU A 30 19.70 -3.81 -2.22
CA GLU A 30 19.89 -4.85 -3.23
C GLU A 30 21.07 -4.59 -4.17
N VAL A 31 21.41 -3.33 -4.45
CA VAL A 31 22.65 -3.00 -5.18
C VAL A 31 23.88 -3.40 -4.35
N LEU A 32 23.92 -3.04 -3.07
CA LEU A 32 25.03 -3.42 -2.17
C LEU A 32 25.13 -4.94 -2.00
N ARG A 33 23.99 -5.63 -1.90
CA ARG A 33 23.93 -7.09 -1.84
C ARG A 33 24.48 -7.75 -3.11
N ARG A 34 24.14 -7.20 -4.28
CA ARG A 34 24.63 -7.68 -5.58
C ARG A 34 26.14 -7.52 -5.71
N SER A 35 26.65 -6.34 -5.38
CA SER A 35 28.09 -6.09 -5.30
C SER A 35 28.77 -7.14 -4.41
N ARG A 36 28.35 -7.27 -3.16
CA ARG A 36 28.96 -8.18 -2.17
C ARG A 36 28.92 -9.67 -2.55
N LEU A 37 27.82 -10.15 -3.12
CA LEU A 37 27.62 -11.59 -3.35
C LEU A 37 27.99 -12.06 -4.76
N HIS A 38 27.85 -11.19 -5.77
CA HIS A 38 28.04 -11.58 -7.16
C HIS A 38 29.22 -10.85 -7.82
N ASN A 39 29.60 -9.66 -7.31
CA ASN A 39 30.64 -8.81 -7.90
C ASN A 39 30.46 -8.60 -9.42
N ASP A 40 29.20 -8.54 -9.89
CA ASP A 40 28.81 -8.46 -11.30
C ASP A 40 28.37 -7.05 -11.73
N ILE A 41 28.60 -6.06 -10.88
CA ILE A 41 28.31 -4.65 -11.09
C ILE A 41 29.49 -3.79 -10.66
N ASP A 42 29.56 -2.58 -11.18
CA ASP A 42 30.50 -1.55 -10.75
C ASP A 42 29.72 -0.45 -10.05
N ILE A 43 29.96 -0.26 -8.75
CA ILE A 43 29.27 0.73 -7.92
C ILE A 43 29.51 2.16 -8.41
N LEU A 44 30.69 2.44 -8.98
CA LEU A 44 31.02 3.76 -9.54
C LEU A 44 30.35 3.99 -10.90
N ASN A 45 29.91 2.94 -11.59
CA ASN A 45 29.20 3.02 -12.84
C ASN A 45 27.71 2.68 -12.69
N LYS A 46 26.88 3.72 -12.53
CA LYS A 46 25.42 3.61 -12.37
C LYS A 46 24.72 2.81 -13.47
N GLU A 47 25.24 2.79 -14.69
CA GLU A 47 24.62 2.08 -15.81
C GLU A 47 24.60 0.56 -15.58
N THR A 48 25.52 0.04 -14.76
CA THR A 48 25.61 -1.39 -14.46
C THR A 48 24.47 -1.89 -13.57
N TYR A 49 23.85 -1.01 -12.76
CA TYR A 49 22.84 -1.38 -11.77
C TYR A 49 21.53 -0.59 -11.81
N GLN A 50 21.49 0.63 -12.35
CA GLN A 50 20.31 1.52 -12.25
C GLN A 50 19.01 0.84 -12.71
N ASN A 51 18.96 0.32 -13.94
CA ASN A 51 17.77 -0.32 -14.47
C ASN A 51 17.48 -1.67 -13.78
N LYS A 52 18.52 -2.47 -13.51
CA LYS A 52 18.38 -3.80 -12.93
C LYS A 52 17.89 -3.75 -11.47
N SER A 53 18.29 -2.71 -10.74
CA SER A 53 17.97 -2.54 -9.33
C SER A 53 16.48 -2.37 -9.05
N ILE A 54 15.70 -1.84 -10.01
CA ILE A 54 14.23 -1.84 -9.93
C ILE A 54 13.73 -3.27 -9.78
N ARG A 55 14.11 -4.16 -10.71
CA ARG A 55 13.69 -5.56 -10.68
C ARG A 55 14.12 -6.27 -9.40
N TRP A 56 15.35 -6.04 -8.94
CA TRP A 56 15.82 -6.62 -7.67
C TRP A 56 14.99 -6.15 -6.48
N SER A 57 14.66 -4.86 -6.42
CA SER A 57 13.79 -4.33 -5.37
C SER A 57 12.34 -4.85 -5.48
N ASP A 58 11.81 -5.02 -6.69
CA ASP A 58 10.46 -5.57 -6.92
C ASP A 58 10.36 -7.04 -6.47
N GLU A 59 11.38 -7.85 -6.77
CA GLU A 59 11.44 -9.24 -6.31
C GLU A 59 11.40 -9.34 -4.77
N ILE A 60 12.09 -8.44 -4.07
CA ILE A 60 12.09 -8.40 -2.61
C ILE A 60 10.79 -7.82 -2.04
N THR A 61 10.35 -6.66 -2.52
CA THR A 61 9.13 -6.02 -2.02
C THR A 61 7.89 -6.87 -2.26
N LYS A 62 7.81 -7.59 -3.39
CA LYS A 62 6.74 -8.57 -3.61
C LYS A 62 6.73 -9.66 -2.54
N ARG A 63 7.90 -10.13 -2.10
CA ARG A 63 8.02 -11.14 -1.04
C ARG A 63 7.70 -10.57 0.35
N LEU A 64 8.11 -9.34 0.64
CA LEU A 64 7.96 -8.74 1.97
C LEU A 64 6.57 -8.15 2.22
N ILE A 65 5.96 -7.53 1.21
CA ILE A 65 4.70 -6.77 1.37
C ILE A 65 3.65 -7.09 0.29
N GLY A 66 3.91 -8.08 -0.58
CA GLY A 66 2.96 -8.48 -1.63
C GLY A 66 2.78 -7.46 -2.76
N LYS A 67 3.61 -6.42 -2.82
CA LYS A 67 3.48 -5.28 -3.76
C LYS A 67 4.79 -5.01 -4.49
N VAL A 68 4.67 -4.40 -5.67
CA VAL A 68 5.77 -3.84 -6.45
C VAL A 68 5.52 -2.35 -6.65
N SER A 69 6.57 -1.58 -6.96
CA SER A 69 6.42 -0.14 -7.16
C SER A 69 5.59 0.15 -8.42
N THR A 70 4.51 0.91 -8.27
CA THR A 70 3.73 1.48 -9.39
C THR A 70 4.25 2.85 -9.83
N SER A 71 5.34 3.33 -9.24
CA SER A 71 5.94 4.62 -9.60
C SER A 71 6.68 4.52 -10.93
N SER A 72 6.76 5.62 -11.67
CA SER A 72 7.49 5.66 -12.94
C SER A 72 8.97 5.28 -12.77
N ALA A 73 9.56 4.68 -13.82
CA ALA A 73 10.98 4.33 -13.83
C ALA A 73 11.87 5.55 -13.51
N ARG A 74 11.52 6.74 -14.03
CA ARG A 74 12.19 8.01 -13.71
C ARG A 74 12.24 8.28 -12.21
N TYR A 75 11.10 8.18 -11.51
CA TYR A 75 11.04 8.42 -10.07
C TYR A 75 11.88 7.41 -9.28
N GLN A 76 11.91 6.15 -9.70
CA GLN A 76 12.69 5.11 -9.04
C GLN A 76 14.19 5.33 -9.27
N HIS A 77 14.58 5.69 -10.50
CA HIS A 77 15.95 6.03 -10.87
C HIS A 77 16.51 7.24 -10.11
N ASP A 78 15.65 8.13 -9.61
CA ASP A 78 16.09 9.34 -8.91
C ASP A 78 16.94 9.06 -7.66
N VAL A 79 16.87 7.85 -7.10
CA VAL A 79 17.75 7.43 -5.99
C VAL A 79 19.22 7.44 -6.37
N TRP A 80 19.54 7.28 -7.66
CA TRP A 80 20.90 7.26 -8.19
C TRP A 80 21.35 8.61 -8.76
N ASN A 81 20.56 9.66 -8.57
CA ASN A 81 20.96 11.01 -8.94
C ASN A 81 22.00 11.54 -7.95
N THR A 82 22.82 12.48 -8.39
CA THR A 82 23.87 13.13 -7.57
C THR A 82 23.32 13.81 -6.32
N THR A 83 22.04 14.17 -6.31
CA THR A 83 21.35 14.81 -5.19
C THR A 83 20.73 13.82 -4.19
N GLU A 84 20.54 12.54 -4.56
CA GLU A 84 20.10 11.47 -3.65
C GLU A 84 21.31 10.63 -3.23
N MET A 85 21.60 9.50 -3.87
CA MET A 85 22.77 8.68 -3.57
C MET A 85 23.77 8.71 -4.74
N PRO A 86 24.79 9.59 -4.70
CA PRO A 86 25.83 9.61 -5.71
C PRO A 86 26.73 8.36 -5.63
N PRO A 87 27.28 7.87 -6.76
CA PRO A 87 28.12 6.67 -6.80
C PRO A 87 29.31 6.70 -5.82
N GLU A 88 29.91 7.86 -5.56
CA GLU A 88 31.05 8.01 -4.66
C GLU A 88 30.68 7.77 -3.19
N LEU A 89 29.48 8.20 -2.77
CA LEU A 89 28.97 7.89 -1.42
C LEU A 89 28.48 6.44 -1.34
N LEU A 90 27.90 5.91 -2.42
CA LEU A 90 27.51 4.51 -2.49
C LEU A 90 28.72 3.58 -2.38
N GLU A 91 29.85 3.93 -3.00
CA GLU A 91 31.10 3.17 -2.89
C GLU A 91 31.61 3.07 -1.46
N ILE A 92 31.52 4.17 -0.69
CA ILE A 92 31.89 4.17 0.73
C ILE A 92 30.99 3.21 1.52
N LEU A 93 29.68 3.24 1.25
CA LEU A 93 28.75 2.29 1.86
C LEU A 93 29.03 0.86 1.44
N ASP A 94 29.38 0.62 0.17
CA ASP A 94 29.69 -0.72 -0.35
C ASP A 94 30.94 -1.31 0.29
N ARG A 95 32.03 -0.54 0.37
CA ARG A 95 33.26 -0.97 1.06
C ARG A 95 32.99 -1.32 2.51
N GLU A 96 32.21 -0.51 3.21
CA GLU A 96 31.83 -0.78 4.60
C GLU A 96 30.92 -2.01 4.71
N ASN A 97 29.99 -2.18 3.78
CA ASN A 97 29.09 -3.33 3.71
C ASN A 97 29.84 -4.62 3.43
N GLN A 98 30.83 -4.62 2.54
CA GLN A 98 31.72 -5.76 2.29
C GLN A 98 32.58 -6.07 3.52
N ARG A 99 33.22 -5.05 4.12
CA ARG A 99 34.06 -5.20 5.32
C ARG A 99 33.32 -5.85 6.49
N THR A 100 32.03 -5.54 6.63
CA THR A 100 31.17 -5.99 7.74
C THR A 100 30.22 -7.12 7.38
N GLN A 101 30.33 -7.69 6.18
CA GLN A 101 29.50 -8.80 5.71
C GLN A 101 27.99 -8.48 5.69
N GLY A 102 27.61 -7.27 5.29
CA GLY A 102 26.21 -6.89 5.04
C GLY A 102 25.59 -5.93 6.05
N VAL A 103 26.37 -5.17 6.83
CA VAL A 103 25.78 -4.31 7.89
C VAL A 103 24.87 -3.21 7.33
N VAL A 104 25.17 -2.67 6.15
CA VAL A 104 24.40 -1.59 5.54
C VAL A 104 23.08 -2.12 5.00
N GLU A 105 23.10 -3.29 4.35
CA GLU A 105 21.88 -4.03 3.95
C GLU A 105 20.99 -4.27 5.17
N ARG A 106 21.56 -4.83 6.24
CA ARG A 106 20.86 -5.13 7.49
C ARG A 106 20.27 -3.86 8.11
N TYR A 107 21.00 -2.75 8.09
CA TYR A 107 20.52 -1.48 8.61
C TYR A 107 19.28 -0.98 7.85
N ILE A 108 19.31 -1.02 6.52
CA ILE A 108 18.16 -0.65 5.68
C ILE A 108 16.95 -1.54 5.99
N TYR A 109 17.14 -2.87 6.04
CA TYR A 109 16.06 -3.80 6.35
C TYR A 109 15.54 -3.67 7.79
N PHE A 110 16.41 -3.32 8.75
CA PHE A 110 15.99 -2.99 10.10
C PHE A 110 15.10 -1.74 10.12
N LYS A 111 15.50 -0.68 9.42
CA LYS A 111 14.68 0.54 9.28
C LYS A 111 13.37 0.31 8.54
N PHE A 112 13.37 -0.60 7.57
CA PHE A 112 12.15 -1.06 6.93
C PHE A 112 11.22 -1.77 7.93
N SER A 113 11.74 -2.73 8.70
CA SER A 113 10.97 -3.44 9.73
C SER A 113 10.40 -2.49 10.77
N GLU A 114 11.17 -1.50 11.24
CA GLU A 114 10.66 -0.45 12.13
C GLU A 114 9.52 0.35 11.50
N ARG A 115 9.56 0.59 10.18
CA ARG A 115 8.53 1.32 9.43
C ARG A 115 7.25 0.51 9.23
N GLN A 116 7.38 -0.81 9.08
CA GLN A 116 6.25 -1.72 8.88
C GLN A 116 5.48 -2.04 10.16
N LYS A 117 6.01 -1.67 11.33
CA LYS A 117 5.29 -1.86 12.59
C LYS A 117 3.93 -1.16 12.50
N THR A 118 2.89 -1.98 12.70
CA THR A 118 1.48 -1.62 12.83
C THR A 118 1.28 -0.57 13.91
N ILE A 119 0.10 0.04 13.92
CA ILE A 119 -0.32 0.91 15.02
C ILE A 119 -0.49 0.00 16.25
N PRO A 120 0.42 0.03 17.24
CA PRO A 120 0.45 -0.98 18.30
C PRO A 120 -0.85 -1.03 19.10
N TYR A 121 -1.59 0.08 19.11
CA TYR A 121 -2.91 0.16 19.70
C TYR A 121 -3.87 -0.87 19.12
N ILE A 122 -3.91 -1.08 17.80
CA ILE A 122 -4.84 -2.03 17.17
C ILE A 122 -4.49 -3.46 17.57
N ASP A 123 -3.21 -3.81 17.57
CA ASP A 123 -2.75 -5.19 17.84
C ASP A 123 -2.87 -5.58 19.31
N ASN A 124 -2.83 -4.60 20.23
CA ASN A 124 -2.78 -4.85 21.68
C ASN A 124 -4.05 -4.47 22.43
N THR A 125 -5.10 -3.96 21.74
CA THR A 125 -6.34 -3.52 22.40
C THR A 125 -7.47 -4.49 22.10
N SER A 126 -8.08 -5.03 23.14
CA SER A 126 -9.31 -5.84 23.02
C SER A 126 -10.56 -4.97 22.87
N TYR A 127 -11.67 -5.56 22.42
CA TYR A 127 -12.92 -4.83 22.15
C TYR A 127 -13.46 -4.04 23.36
N ASN A 128 -13.21 -4.50 24.59
CA ASN A 128 -13.64 -3.86 25.83
C ASN A 128 -12.70 -2.74 26.32
N GLN A 129 -11.52 -2.61 25.72
CA GLN A 129 -10.52 -1.57 26.01
C GLN A 129 -10.40 -0.57 24.87
N PHE A 130 -11.11 -0.81 23.77
CA PHE A 130 -11.04 0.01 22.58
C PHE A 130 -11.78 1.34 22.77
N GLU A 131 -11.05 2.41 22.50
CA GLU A 131 -11.47 3.79 22.57
C GLU A 131 -11.14 4.46 21.24
N LEU A 132 -12.19 4.84 20.50
CA LEU A 132 -12.06 5.48 19.19
C LEU A 132 -11.21 6.76 19.26
N SER A 133 -11.33 7.50 20.37
CA SER A 133 -10.59 8.74 20.58
C SER A 133 -9.08 8.51 20.66
N ASP A 134 -8.65 7.41 21.29
CA ASP A 134 -7.25 7.03 21.40
C ASP A 134 -6.69 6.60 20.04
N LEU A 135 -7.45 5.82 19.27
CA LEU A 135 -7.07 5.48 17.90
C LEU A 135 -6.87 6.74 17.04
N LEU A 136 -7.84 7.66 17.04
CA LEU A 136 -7.76 8.89 16.24
C LEU A 136 -6.63 9.82 16.69
N LYS A 137 -6.31 9.83 17.99
CA LYS A 137 -5.17 10.59 18.53
C LYS A 137 -3.84 10.12 17.94
N LEU A 138 -3.68 8.82 17.67
CA LEU A 138 -2.47 8.28 17.03
C LEU A 138 -2.25 8.88 15.65
N PHE A 139 -3.30 9.02 14.85
CA PHE A 139 -3.23 9.69 13.54
C PHE A 139 -2.90 11.17 13.68
N ARG A 140 -3.40 11.87 14.71
CA ARG A 140 -3.11 13.31 14.88
C ARG A 140 -1.66 13.58 15.32
N VAL A 141 -1.12 12.72 16.17
CA VAL A 141 0.20 12.92 16.81
C VAL A 141 1.33 12.31 15.99
N ASN A 142 1.14 11.12 15.40
CA ASN A 142 2.20 10.43 14.69
C ASN A 142 2.32 10.91 13.24
N SER A 143 3.38 11.66 12.95
CA SER A 143 3.64 12.24 11.63
C SER A 143 3.71 11.22 10.50
N GLY A 144 4.05 9.96 10.79
CA GLY A 144 4.13 8.87 9.80
C GLY A 144 2.77 8.44 9.24
N ILE A 145 1.71 8.56 10.04
CA ILE A 145 0.33 8.17 9.67
C ILE A 145 -0.64 9.35 9.62
N LYS A 146 -0.20 10.56 10.00
CA LYS A 146 -1.04 11.76 10.06
C LYS A 146 -1.76 12.10 8.76
N ARG A 147 -1.13 11.85 7.62
CA ARG A 147 -1.73 12.09 6.30
C ARG A 147 -2.80 11.06 5.93
N SER A 148 -2.95 10.00 6.71
CA SER A 148 -3.93 8.94 6.51
C SER A 148 -5.14 9.07 7.45
N ILE A 149 -5.28 10.20 8.17
CA ILE A 149 -6.42 10.41 9.09
C ILE A 149 -7.77 10.34 8.38
N ASP A 150 -7.87 10.86 7.15
CA ASP A 150 -9.10 10.79 6.36
C ASP A 150 -9.48 9.35 6.05
N LYS A 151 -8.48 8.49 5.81
CA LYS A 151 -8.69 7.05 5.62
C LYS A 151 -9.13 6.35 6.89
N ALA A 152 -8.66 6.78 8.06
CA ALA A 152 -9.18 6.28 9.32
C ALA A 152 -10.66 6.64 9.48
N TYR A 153 -11.03 7.91 9.24
CA TYR A 153 -12.43 8.35 9.31
C TYR A 153 -13.33 7.60 8.33
N GLU A 154 -12.87 7.36 7.10
CA GLU A 154 -13.60 6.55 6.11
C GLU A 154 -13.87 5.14 6.65
N ILE A 155 -12.83 4.44 7.12
CA ILE A 155 -12.97 3.08 7.67
C ILE A 155 -13.92 3.05 8.87
N ILE A 156 -13.80 4.01 9.78
CA ILE A 156 -14.64 4.10 10.98
C ILE A 156 -16.11 4.33 10.59
N THR A 157 -16.35 5.24 9.65
CA THR A 157 -17.69 5.58 9.18
C THR A 157 -18.32 4.38 8.51
N ASP A 158 -17.61 3.75 7.56
CA ASP A 158 -18.07 2.55 6.86
C ASP A 158 -18.40 1.42 7.86
N SER A 159 -17.50 1.17 8.81
CA SER A 159 -17.68 0.13 9.83
C SER A 159 -18.87 0.41 10.74
N LEU A 160 -19.08 1.67 11.14
CA LEU A 160 -20.20 2.07 11.98
C LEU A 160 -21.53 1.89 11.23
N PHE A 161 -21.60 2.35 9.99
CA PHE A 161 -22.80 2.21 9.19
C PHE A 161 -23.14 0.74 8.93
N GLU A 162 -22.16 -0.10 8.54
CA GLU A 162 -22.38 -1.53 8.35
C GLU A 162 -22.85 -2.21 9.65
N THR A 163 -22.23 -1.86 10.79
CA THR A 163 -22.63 -2.38 12.10
C THR A 163 -24.08 -2.00 12.43
N LEU A 164 -24.49 -0.76 12.18
CA LEU A 164 -25.87 -0.31 12.39
C LEU A 164 -26.85 -1.03 11.47
N VAL A 165 -26.48 -1.21 10.20
CA VAL A 165 -27.31 -1.90 9.22
C VAL A 165 -27.57 -3.34 9.65
N ILE A 166 -26.52 -4.06 10.06
CA ILE A 166 -26.62 -5.42 10.57
C ILE A 166 -27.39 -5.47 11.89
N ALA A 167 -27.06 -4.61 12.86
CA ALA A 167 -27.65 -4.66 14.19
C ALA A 167 -29.14 -4.28 14.22
N LEU A 168 -29.61 -3.52 13.24
CA LEU A 168 -31.02 -3.17 13.07
C LEU A 168 -31.79 -4.18 12.21
N ASP A 169 -31.16 -5.28 11.79
CA ASP A 169 -31.72 -6.28 10.88
C ASP A 169 -32.32 -5.65 9.61
N ASN A 170 -31.66 -4.61 9.08
CA ASN A 170 -32.15 -3.87 7.92
C ASN A 170 -32.16 -4.76 6.68
N LYS A 171 -33.19 -4.58 5.84
CA LYS A 171 -33.37 -5.35 4.61
C LYS A 171 -33.70 -4.44 3.44
N ILE A 172 -33.26 -4.85 2.25
CA ILE A 172 -33.59 -4.22 0.98
C ILE A 172 -34.59 -5.13 0.27
N THR A 173 -35.68 -4.53 -0.18
CA THR A 173 -36.70 -5.21 -0.98
C THR A 173 -36.71 -4.61 -2.37
N ILE A 174 -36.49 -5.46 -3.38
CA ILE A 174 -36.63 -5.08 -4.79
C ILE A 174 -37.97 -5.64 -5.25
N SER A 175 -38.85 -4.78 -5.74
CA SER A 175 -40.17 -5.18 -6.22
C SER A 175 -40.58 -4.46 -7.50
N ILE A 176 -41.28 -5.17 -8.39
CA ILE A 176 -41.88 -4.61 -9.60
C ILE A 176 -43.39 -4.45 -9.42
N PRO A 177 -43.95 -3.25 -9.67
CA PRO A 177 -45.39 -3.01 -9.63
C PRO A 177 -46.20 -3.96 -10.52
N ILE A 178 -47.45 -4.22 -10.13
CA ILE A 178 -48.34 -5.16 -10.83
C ILE A 178 -48.68 -4.68 -12.25
N ASP A 179 -48.76 -3.36 -12.47
CA ASP A 179 -49.02 -2.77 -13.80
C ASP A 179 -47.81 -2.85 -14.76
N LYS A 180 -46.67 -3.38 -14.30
CA LYS A 180 -45.42 -3.54 -15.08
C LYS A 180 -45.05 -5.00 -15.33
N GLN A 181 -45.95 -5.93 -15.04
CA GLN A 181 -45.69 -7.36 -15.18
C GLN A 181 -45.41 -7.79 -16.62
N ASP A 182 -46.03 -7.14 -17.60
CA ASP A 182 -45.77 -7.43 -19.02
C ASP A 182 -44.30 -7.18 -19.39
N LEU A 183 -43.70 -6.10 -18.85
CA LEU A 183 -42.28 -5.81 -19.05
C LEU A 183 -41.37 -6.82 -18.34
N LEU A 184 -41.70 -7.21 -17.10
CA LEU A 184 -40.94 -8.27 -16.42
C LEU A 184 -41.00 -9.59 -17.19
N ASN A 185 -42.14 -9.90 -17.80
CA ASN A 185 -42.31 -11.11 -18.61
C ASN A 185 -41.49 -11.03 -19.91
N GLU A 186 -41.49 -9.86 -20.58
CA GLU A 186 -40.72 -9.63 -21.81
C GLU A 186 -39.21 -9.72 -21.58
N PHE A 187 -38.72 -9.16 -20.46
CA PHE A 187 -37.29 -9.08 -20.13
C PHE A 187 -36.87 -10.04 -19.01
N SER A 188 -37.58 -11.16 -18.81
CA SER A 188 -37.42 -12.02 -17.61
C SER A 188 -36.00 -12.54 -17.43
N ASP A 189 -35.29 -12.92 -18.50
CA ASP A 189 -33.92 -13.42 -18.40
C ASP A 189 -32.95 -12.33 -17.92
N LEU A 190 -33.12 -11.11 -18.44
CA LEU A 190 -32.32 -9.95 -18.06
C LEU A 190 -32.63 -9.50 -16.63
N ALA A 191 -33.91 -9.44 -16.27
CA ALA A 191 -34.36 -9.08 -14.93
C ALA A 191 -33.85 -10.07 -13.87
N LYS A 192 -33.71 -11.35 -14.21
CA LYS A 192 -33.16 -12.36 -13.30
C LYS A 192 -31.69 -12.12 -12.99
N VAL A 193 -30.90 -11.79 -14.01
CA VAL A 193 -29.47 -11.52 -13.87
C VAL A 193 -29.20 -10.21 -13.14
N LEU A 194 -29.92 -9.15 -13.49
CA LEU A 194 -29.66 -7.80 -12.97
C LEU A 194 -30.38 -7.51 -11.64
N LEU A 195 -31.63 -7.97 -11.50
CA LEU A 195 -32.51 -7.61 -10.39
C LEU A 195 -32.87 -8.79 -9.48
N GLY A 196 -32.54 -10.03 -9.87
CA GLY A 196 -32.97 -11.23 -9.16
C GLY A 196 -34.46 -11.53 -9.29
N LEU A 197 -35.16 -10.89 -10.23
CA LEU A 197 -36.60 -11.03 -10.45
C LEU A 197 -36.89 -11.81 -11.74
N GLN A 198 -37.98 -12.56 -11.77
CA GLN A 198 -38.37 -13.34 -12.95
C GLN A 198 -39.89 -13.50 -12.98
N LYS A 199 -40.45 -14.02 -14.08
CA LYS A 199 -41.88 -14.32 -14.16
C LYS A 199 -42.36 -15.13 -12.95
N GLY A 200 -43.34 -14.59 -12.22
CA GLY A 200 -43.89 -15.20 -10.99
C GLY A 200 -43.13 -14.88 -9.71
N GLN A 201 -42.01 -14.15 -9.79
CA GLN A 201 -41.24 -13.64 -8.67
C GLN A 201 -41.08 -12.12 -8.81
N ASN A 202 -42.06 -11.40 -8.26
CA ASN A 202 -42.21 -9.95 -8.46
C ASN A 202 -41.55 -9.13 -7.36
N SER A 203 -41.08 -9.80 -6.30
CA SER A 203 -40.35 -9.19 -5.21
C SER A 203 -39.39 -10.19 -4.60
N TRP A 204 -38.28 -9.70 -4.07
CA TRP A 204 -37.43 -10.45 -3.14
C TRP A 204 -36.75 -9.50 -2.17
N GLU A 205 -36.33 -10.06 -1.04
CA GLU A 205 -35.76 -9.35 0.08
C GLU A 205 -34.39 -9.95 0.43
N PHE A 206 -33.42 -9.11 0.73
CA PHE A 206 -32.10 -9.52 1.20
C PHE A 206 -31.58 -8.57 2.28
N ALA A 207 -30.63 -9.04 3.09
CA ALA A 207 -30.00 -8.22 4.12
C ALA A 207 -29.31 -7.01 3.47
N ALA A 208 -29.56 -5.84 4.03
CA ALA A 208 -28.87 -4.63 3.59
C ALA A 208 -27.39 -4.74 3.99
N HIS A 209 -26.51 -4.29 3.10
CA HIS A 209 -25.07 -4.23 3.33
C HIS A 209 -24.50 -2.99 2.67
N ILE A 210 -23.46 -2.43 3.25
CA ILE A 210 -22.73 -1.29 2.73
C ILE A 210 -21.36 -1.77 2.30
N TYR A 211 -21.13 -1.70 0.99
CA TYR A 211 -19.85 -2.01 0.40
C TYR A 211 -19.14 -0.73 0.04
N ARG A 212 -17.87 -0.65 0.41
CA ARG A 212 -16.99 0.40 -0.08
C ARG A 212 -16.74 0.18 -1.57
N VAL A 213 -17.18 1.13 -2.39
CA VAL A 213 -16.83 1.14 -3.81
C VAL A 213 -15.33 1.42 -3.95
N GLY A 214 -14.61 0.50 -4.59
CA GLY A 214 -13.17 0.57 -4.79
C GLY A 214 -12.74 1.57 -5.87
N VAL A 215 -11.58 1.32 -6.49
CA VAL A 215 -11.12 2.08 -7.66
C VAL A 215 -12.01 1.72 -8.86
N THR A 216 -12.74 2.69 -9.41
CA THR A 216 -13.50 2.50 -10.64
C THR A 216 -12.53 2.44 -11.83
N ASN A 217 -12.75 1.51 -12.77
CA ASN A 217 -11.95 1.40 -14.00
C ASN A 217 -12.25 2.50 -15.03
N ALA A 218 -13.03 3.52 -14.67
CA ALA A 218 -13.45 4.59 -15.56
C ALA A 218 -12.49 5.80 -15.44
N ALA A 219 -11.86 6.17 -16.55
CA ALA A 219 -10.89 7.26 -16.63
C ALA A 219 -11.50 8.67 -16.35
N ASP A 220 -12.82 8.77 -16.38
CA ASP A 220 -13.61 10.00 -16.29
C ASP A 220 -14.17 10.28 -14.88
N ARG A 221 -13.86 9.44 -13.88
CA ARG A 221 -14.48 9.49 -12.53
C ARG A 221 -16.00 9.30 -12.56
N GLY A 222 -16.56 8.87 -13.70
CA GLY A 222 -17.95 8.45 -13.81
C GLY A 222 -18.17 7.20 -12.97
N LEU A 223 -19.27 7.19 -12.23
CA LEU A 223 -19.65 6.09 -11.37
C LEU A 223 -20.83 5.38 -12.04
N ASP A 224 -20.54 4.32 -12.81
CA ASP A 224 -21.58 3.45 -13.36
C ASP A 224 -21.80 2.29 -12.38
N MET A 225 -22.91 2.36 -11.63
CA MET A 225 -23.43 1.30 -10.75
C MET A 225 -24.56 0.55 -11.44
#